data_AF-A0A352VNM4-F1
#
_entry.id   AF-A0A352VNM4-F1
#
_cell.length_a   1.000
_cell.length_b   1.000
_cell.length_c   1.000
_cell.angle_alpha   90.00
_cell.angle_beta   90.00
_cell.angle_gamma   90.00
#
_symmetry.space_group_name_H-M   'P 1'
#
loop_
_entity.id
_entity.type
_entity.pdbx_description
1 polymer ?
#
loop_
_entity_poly.entity_id
_entity_poly.type
_entity_poly.pdbx_seq_one_letter_code
_entity_poly.pdbx_strand_id
1 'polypeptide(L)'
;MSLPGPVQHETPQGFAYHLWLDEVSVTGPSGEPYEYWDSRERHYRKLKIRVPGASDAVRTVIIKYRVPNGLKFWEEYEELYWNVTGDQWEMPTNRATATVLLPEGVRGL
;
A
#
# COMPACT_ATOMS: atom_id res chain seq x y z
N MET A 1 -10.15 -0.93 -5.84
CA MET A 1 -8.81 -0.34 -5.73
C MET A 1 -7.79 -1.45 -5.95
N SER A 2 -6.89 -1.27 -6.91
CA SER A 2 -5.74 -2.15 -7.10
C SER A 2 -4.55 -1.48 -6.43
N LEU A 3 -3.90 -2.14 -5.46
CA LEU A 3 -2.64 -1.67 -4.93
C LEU A 3 -1.53 -2.13 -5.88
N PRO A 4 -0.60 -1.26 -6.31
CA PRO A 4 0.46 -1.68 -7.21
C PRO A 4 1.18 -2.89 -6.61
N GLY A 5 1.33 -3.93 -7.42
CA GLY A 5 2.21 -5.04 -7.11
C GLY A 5 3.67 -4.57 -7.09
N PRO A 6 4.57 -5.28 -6.37
CA PRO A 6 5.99 -4.98 -6.45
C PRO A 6 6.46 -5.01 -7.91
N VAL A 7 7.20 -3.97 -8.30
CA VAL A 7 8.01 -3.98 -9.51
C VAL A 7 9.06 -5.09 -9.32
N GLN A 8 9.04 -6.13 -10.15
CA GLN A 8 10.08 -7.14 -10.15
C GLN A 8 11.41 -6.47 -10.51
N HIS A 9 12.33 -6.43 -9.55
CA HIS A 9 13.74 -6.17 -9.81
C HIS A 9 14.53 -7.34 -9.22
N GLU A 10 15.40 -7.94 -10.04
CA GLU A 10 16.42 -8.86 -9.55
C GLU A 10 17.44 -8.04 -8.74
N THR A 11 17.59 -8.37 -7.47
CA THR A 11 18.77 -7.89 -6.72
C THR A 11 19.99 -8.71 -7.14
N PRO A 12 21.23 -8.24 -6.85
CA PRO A 12 22.45 -9.01 -7.11
C PRO A 12 22.45 -10.40 -6.46
N GLN A 13 21.57 -10.66 -5.47
CA GLN A 13 21.41 -11.94 -4.80
C GLN A 13 20.32 -12.86 -5.41
N GLY A 14 19.63 -12.44 -6.47
CA GLY A 14 18.72 -13.30 -7.25
C GLY A 14 17.35 -13.62 -6.59
N PHE A 15 16.91 -12.84 -5.60
CA PHE A 15 15.62 -13.09 -4.93
C PHE A 15 14.43 -12.46 -5.69
N ALA A 16 13.42 -13.28 -5.98
CA ALA A 16 12.10 -12.78 -6.39
C ALA A 16 11.37 -12.20 -5.16
N TYR A 17 11.27 -10.87 -5.09
CA TYR A 17 10.55 -10.19 -4.01
C TYR A 17 9.03 -10.26 -4.23
N HIS A 18 8.38 -11.16 -3.50
CA HIS A 18 6.93 -11.13 -3.33
C HIS A 18 6.59 -10.35 -2.06
N LEU A 19 6.09 -9.13 -2.23
CA LEU A 19 5.52 -8.37 -1.12
C LEU A 19 4.15 -8.96 -0.76
N TRP A 20 4.01 -9.31 0.52
CA TRP A 20 2.74 -9.77 1.09
C TRP A 20 2.07 -8.59 1.81
N LEU A 21 0.74 -8.53 1.72
CA LEU A 21 -0.06 -7.62 2.53
C LEU A 21 -0.76 -8.47 3.58
N ASP A 22 -0.34 -8.29 4.83
CA ASP A 22 -0.89 -8.96 6.00
C ASP A 22 -1.74 -7.97 6.81
N GLU A 23 -2.60 -8.49 7.69
CA GLU A 23 -3.38 -7.69 8.65
C GLU A 23 -4.18 -6.54 7.99
N VAL A 24 -4.70 -6.77 6.77
CA VAL A 24 -5.46 -5.77 6.04
C VAL A 24 -6.72 -5.40 6.82
N SER A 25 -6.91 -4.11 7.06
CA SER A 25 -8.14 -3.54 7.61
C SER A 25 -8.58 -2.34 6.79
N VAL A 26 -9.91 -2.22 6.66
CA VAL A 26 -10.56 -1.11 5.98
C VAL A 26 -11.56 -0.50 6.94
N THR A 27 -11.38 0.77 7.25
CA THR A 27 -12.26 1.50 8.17
C THR A 27 -12.65 2.85 7.59
N GLY A 28 -13.69 3.46 8.15
CA GLY A 28 -13.91 4.88 8.00
C GLY A 28 -13.08 5.72 8.99
N PRO A 29 -13.32 7.04 9.03
CA PRO A 29 -12.49 7.98 9.79
C PRO A 29 -12.59 7.81 11.31
N SER A 30 -13.70 7.25 11.82
CA SER A 30 -13.89 7.00 13.26
C SER A 30 -13.44 5.59 13.67
N GLY A 31 -12.82 4.84 12.75
CA GLY A 31 -12.39 3.46 12.97
C GLY A 31 -13.51 2.43 12.79
N GLU A 32 -14.69 2.83 12.33
CA GLU A 32 -15.77 1.90 12.04
C GLU A 32 -15.39 0.99 10.86
N PRO A 33 -15.60 -0.34 10.95
CA PRO A 33 -15.15 -1.26 9.92
C PRO A 33 -16.01 -1.12 8.65
N TYR A 34 -15.36 -1.15 7.48
CA TYR A 34 -16.03 -1.24 6.19
C TYR A 34 -15.93 -2.67 5.66
N GLU A 35 -17.02 -3.16 5.06
CA GLU A 35 -17.00 -4.45 4.36
C GLU A 35 -16.11 -4.33 3.11
N TYR A 36 -15.26 -5.34 2.91
CA TYR A 36 -14.41 -5.41 1.72
C TYR A 36 -14.18 -6.86 1.28
N TRP A 37 -13.86 -7.01 0.00
CA TRP A 37 -13.41 -8.26 -0.60
C TRP A 37 -11.96 -8.10 -1.04
N ASP A 38 -11.18 -9.15 -0.79
CA ASP A 38 -9.75 -9.16 -1.06
C ASP A 38 -9.40 -10.32 -2.01
N SER A 39 -8.88 -9.99 -3.18
CA SER A 39 -8.48 -10.96 -4.20
C SER A 39 -7.06 -10.70 -4.73
N ARG A 40 -6.48 -11.72 -5.37
CA ARG A 40 -5.23 -11.58 -6.13
C ARG A 40 -5.56 -11.63 -7.62
N GLU A 41 -5.03 -10.66 -8.37
CA GLU A 41 -5.09 -10.62 -9.82
C GLU A 41 -3.67 -10.39 -10.36
N ARG A 42 -3.06 -11.44 -10.93
CA ARG A 42 -1.65 -11.46 -11.37
C ARG A 42 -0.70 -11.00 -10.25
N HIS A 43 0.00 -9.89 -10.44
CA HIS A 43 0.95 -9.31 -9.48
C HIS A 43 0.28 -8.35 -8.48
N TYR A 44 -1.02 -8.10 -8.60
CA TYR A 44 -1.75 -7.12 -7.79
C TYR A 44 -2.58 -7.79 -6.68
N ARG A 45 -2.67 -7.12 -5.53
CA ARG A 45 -3.72 -7.34 -4.53
C ARG A 45 -4.84 -6.34 -4.78
N LYS A 46 -6.06 -6.83 -4.89
CA LYS A 46 -7.22 -6.02 -5.24
C LYS A 46 -8.20 -6.00 -4.09
N LEU A 47 -8.46 -4.79 -3.59
CA LEU A 47 -9.44 -4.53 -2.56
C LEU A 47 -10.69 -3.92 -3.20
N LYS A 48 -11.81 -4.62 -3.11
CA LYS A 48 -13.13 -4.07 -3.42
C LYS A 48 -13.79 -3.67 -2.11
N ILE A 49 -14.05 -2.38 -1.93
CA ILE A 49 -14.52 -1.84 -0.65
C ILE A 49 -15.96 -1.38 -0.83
N ARG A 50 -16.86 -1.82 0.06
CA ARG A 50 -18.20 -1.26 0.15
C ARG A 50 -18.13 0.02 0.98
N VAL A 51 -18.36 1.17 0.35
CA VAL A 51 -18.42 2.47 1.02
C VAL A 51 -19.89 2.85 1.27
N PRO A 52 -20.35 2.94 2.53
CA PRO A 52 -21.73 3.28 2.83
C PRO A 52 -22.12 4.68 2.35
N GLY A 53 -23.29 4.79 1.70
CA GLY A 53 -23.85 6.07 1.27
C GLY A 53 -22.93 6.88 0.35
N ALA A 54 -22.19 6.23 -0.55
CA ALA A 54 -21.23 6.86 -1.46
C ALA A 54 -21.86 7.51 -2.72
N SER A 55 -23.18 7.75 -2.73
CA SER A 55 -23.85 8.43 -3.83
C SER A 55 -23.78 9.93 -3.63
N ASP A 56 -23.10 10.63 -4.55
CA ASP A 56 -22.86 12.08 -4.51
C ASP A 56 -22.33 12.57 -3.15
N ALA A 57 -21.29 11.89 -2.66
CA ALA A 57 -20.76 12.14 -1.33
C ALA A 57 -19.24 12.03 -1.28
N VAL A 58 -18.63 12.84 -0.41
CA VAL A 58 -17.25 12.67 0.00
C VAL A 58 -17.19 11.67 1.15
N ARG A 59 -16.33 10.66 1.00
CA ARG A 59 -16.11 9.61 1.99
C ARG A 59 -14.62 9.39 2.21
N THR A 60 -14.25 9.22 3.47
CA THR A 60 -12.88 8.87 3.85
C THR A 60 -12.81 7.37 4.04
N VAL A 61 -11.83 6.74 3.42
CA VAL A 61 -11.52 5.33 3.60
C VAL A 61 -10.09 5.24 4.11
N ILE A 62 -9.90 4.53 5.22
CA ILE A 62 -8.60 4.25 5.81
C ILE A 62 -8.29 2.78 5.54
N ILE A 63 -7.18 2.53 4.83
CA ILE A 63 -6.67 1.18 4.60
C ILE A 63 -5.38 1.05 5.38
N LYS A 64 -5.33 0.08 6.30
CA LYS A 64 -4.10 -0.28 7.03
C LYS A 64 -3.71 -1.69 6.67
N TYR A 65 -2.42 -1.92 6.53
CA TYR A 65 -1.85 -3.22 6.23
C TYR A 65 -0.41 -3.29 6.74
N ARG A 66 0.07 -4.51 6.93
CA ARG A 66 1.45 -4.82 7.26
C ARG A 66 2.16 -5.41 6.05
N VAL A 67 3.38 -4.97 5.80
CA VAL A 67 4.24 -5.49 4.73
C VAL A 67 5.45 -6.16 5.36
N PRO A 68 5.45 -7.49 5.58
CA PRO A 68 6.66 -8.17 6.02
C PRO A 68 7.72 -8.11 4.91
N ASN A 69 8.98 -7.97 5.30
CA ASN A 69 10.13 -7.96 4.38
C ASN A 69 10.03 -6.88 3.28
N GLY A 70 9.45 -5.73 3.61
CA GLY A 70 9.25 -4.61 2.67
C GLY A 70 10.48 -3.77 2.36
N LEU A 71 11.59 -3.98 3.08
CA LEU A 71 12.87 -3.32 2.83
C LEU A 71 13.80 -4.20 2.00
N LYS A 72 14.48 -3.58 1.04
CA LYS A 72 15.62 -4.19 0.35
C LYS A 72 16.92 -3.70 0.97
N PHE A 73 17.89 -4.60 1.05
CA PHE A 73 19.21 -4.30 1.60
C PHE A 73 20.25 -4.36 0.48
N TRP A 74 20.98 -3.27 0.31
CA TRP A 74 22.12 -3.13 -0.59
C TRP A 74 23.40 -2.98 0.23
N GLU A 75 24.57 -3.07 -0.41
CA GLU A 75 25.84 -2.93 0.31
C GLU A 75 26.01 -1.54 0.94
N GLU A 76 25.47 -0.50 0.30
CA GLU A 76 25.65 0.90 0.71
C GLU A 76 24.40 1.53 1.35
N TYR A 77 23.20 0.98 1.09
CA TYR A 77 21.96 1.57 1.56
C TYR A 77 20.82 0.54 1.68
N GLU A 78 19.74 0.97 2.32
CA GLU A 78 18.48 0.25 2.40
C GLU A 78 17.43 0.97 1.56
N GLU A 79 16.59 0.22 0.85
CA GLU A 79 15.56 0.80 -0.04
C GLU A 79 14.15 0.39 0.41
N LEU A 80 13.30 1.41 0.60
CA LEU A 80 11.84 1.28 0.63
C LEU A 80 11.27 1.92 -0.65
N TYR A 81 10.71 1.10 -1.54
CA TYR A 81 9.98 1.59 -2.71
C TYR A 81 8.48 1.34 -2.54
N TRP A 82 7.68 2.42 -2.58
CA TRP A 82 6.23 2.34 -2.44
C TRP A 82 5.51 3.32 -3.37
N ASN A 83 4.74 2.81 -4.33
CA ASN A 83 3.90 3.63 -5.21
C ASN A 83 2.51 3.81 -4.59
N VAL A 84 2.27 4.95 -3.93
CA VAL A 84 1.01 5.23 -3.22
C VAL A 84 -0.14 5.61 -4.17
N THR A 85 0.16 6.33 -5.25
CA THR A 85 -0.86 6.86 -6.16
C THR A 85 -1.33 5.84 -7.19
N GLY A 86 -0.54 4.80 -7.46
CA GLY A 86 -0.83 3.82 -8.50
C GLY A 86 -0.84 4.41 -9.91
N ASP A 87 -1.14 3.56 -10.89
CA ASP A 87 -1.16 3.86 -12.33
C ASP A 87 -2.55 3.65 -12.97
N GLN A 88 -3.49 3.03 -12.24
CA GLN A 88 -4.79 2.57 -12.77
C GLN A 88 -6.02 3.23 -12.13
N TRP A 89 -5.87 4.43 -11.58
CA TRP A 89 -7.03 5.15 -11.04
C TRP A 89 -7.81 5.83 -12.17
N GLU A 90 -9.09 5.49 -12.29
CA GLU A 90 -10.02 6.19 -13.19
C GLU A 90 -10.37 7.59 -12.68
N MET A 91 -10.16 7.85 -11.38
CA MET A 91 -10.48 9.11 -10.71
C MET A 91 -9.23 10.00 -10.64
N PRO A 92 -9.33 11.31 -10.90
CA PRO A 92 -8.20 12.21 -10.80
C PRO A 92 -7.72 12.34 -9.34
N THR A 93 -6.41 12.40 -9.16
CA THR A 93 -5.80 12.67 -7.85
C THR A 93 -5.60 14.18 -7.70
N ASN A 94 -6.35 14.80 -6.78
CA ASN A 94 -6.22 16.24 -6.50
C ASN A 94 -4.96 16.57 -5.68
N ARG A 95 -4.62 15.71 -4.70
CA ARG A 95 -3.45 15.88 -3.84
C ARG A 95 -3.00 14.53 -3.31
N ALA A 96 -1.68 14.31 -3.28
CA ALA A 96 -1.04 13.18 -2.63
C ALA A 96 -0.02 13.68 -1.60
N THR A 97 0.13 12.95 -0.50
CA THR A 97 1.12 13.24 0.55
C THR A 97 1.64 11.91 1.08
N ALA A 98 2.93 11.83 1.36
CA ALA A 98 3.57 10.69 1.98
C ALA A 98 4.32 11.14 3.24
N THR A 99 4.14 10.40 4.33
CA THR A 99 4.87 10.61 5.58
C THR A 99 5.56 9.30 5.93
N VAL A 100 6.88 9.35 6.14
CA VAL A 100 7.68 8.21 6.57
C VAL A 100 8.04 8.42 8.03
N LEU A 101 7.65 7.47 8.88
CA LEU A 101 8.01 7.44 10.30
C LEU A 101 9.06 6.34 10.49
N LEU A 102 10.28 6.74 10.84
CA LEU A 102 11.36 5.82 11.13
C LEU A 102 11.33 5.41 12.62
N PRO A 103 11.84 4.22 12.97
CA PRO A 103 12.07 3.86 14.36
C PRO A 103 12.97 4.91 15.06
N GLU A 104 12.80 5.04 16.37
CA GLU A 104 13.68 5.90 17.16
C GLU A 104 15.15 5.49 17.03
N GLY A 105 16.04 6.47 16.93
CA GLY A 105 17.49 6.23 16.88
C GLY A 105 18.06 5.96 15.48
N VAL A 106 17.24 5.90 14.42
CA VAL A 106 17.74 5.90 13.04
C VAL A 106 18.42 7.24 12.75
N ARG A 107 19.61 7.19 12.15
CA ARG A 107 20.42 8.35 11.78
C ARG A 107 20.68 8.34 10.27
N GLY A 108 20.65 9.51 9.63
CA GLY A 108 21.06 9.69 8.22
C GLY A 108 19.90 9.72 7.22
N LEU A 109 19.14 10.82 7.21
CA LEU A 109 18.40 11.26 6.02
C LEU A 109 19.30 12.13 5.15
#